data_AF-A0A9N9Y7A0-F1
#
_entry.id   AF-A0A9N9Y7A0-F1
#
_cell.length_a   1.000
_cell.length_b   1.000
_cell.length_c   1.000
_cell.angle_alpha   90.00
_cell.angle_beta   90.00
_cell.angle_gamma   90.00
#
_symmetry.space_group_name_H-M   'P 1'
#
loop_
_entity.id
_entity.type
_entity.pdbx_description
1 polymer ?
#
loop_
_entity_poly.entity_id
_entity_poly.type
_entity_poly.pdbx_seq_one_letter_code
_entity_poly.pdbx_strand_id
1 'polypeptide(L)'
;MKVASLLACFTFTQLASAAAIAPDPTLNTGDISGTVEKRASGTATVNLASLQGSPGQLGSGFIYGFPDNSDGSASGAIPSNLRNGVGLKYCRAGGSQVPTPGLGYARGQLQGRLKSFQSNYNTCRQAGARYQVIIAALWGSDGVQGDISWPGDNGSWTAFDDFLTQVINFIKSNNMQSGLDIDIWNEPDSTIFWNRAYSQYLSTWTRAYNRFKQDLSSVPIVGPSISVPASTSNGFWTAWLDNAKSTNTIPDFYTYHVLGLDFDVRGSQDTLKSMLNARGLAYKDVIVNEYGAISGGDQTNAGSVWYLANFERQNIKGLRAHWGMGFSNLHNGMAGLVNFEGTRYFPSAQWYVYNYYANSMTGNRVATTASGDGMFEVFATRGSSKDSVRILTGLRPKVGVRTYDVRVTGLSALGISGSVQIRTKRFTHLDWWLEGTAPTDLGVVTHTVSNDQITFFVTPDNEFTAYAFEFVG
;
A
#
# COMPACT_ATOMS: atom_id res chain seq x y z
N MET A 1 21.91 10.86 9.47
CA MET A 1 20.71 10.93 8.61
C MET A 1 19.52 10.61 9.50
N LYS A 2 18.72 11.63 9.88
CA LYS A 2 17.66 11.49 10.89
C LYS A 2 16.52 10.67 10.31
N VAL A 3 16.36 9.43 10.77
CA VAL A 3 15.19 8.59 10.49
C VAL A 3 14.01 9.22 11.21
N ALA A 4 13.12 9.87 10.47
CA ALA A 4 11.87 10.39 11.01
C ALA A 4 10.91 9.22 11.25
N SER A 5 11.14 8.47 12.32
CA SER A 5 10.14 7.61 12.92
C SER A 5 9.10 8.52 13.60
N LEU A 6 8.07 8.89 12.85
CA LEU A 6 6.95 9.75 13.27
C LEU A 6 5.95 9.00 14.17
N LEU A 7 6.46 8.35 15.22
CA LEU A 7 5.65 7.73 16.28
C LEU A 7 5.89 8.38 17.66
N ALA A 8 6.43 9.59 17.70
CA ALA A 8 6.49 10.38 18.94
C ALA A 8 5.41 11.47 18.94
N CYS A 9 4.39 11.25 19.78
CA CYS A 9 3.44 12.23 20.33
C CYS A 9 2.49 12.96 19.36
N PHE A 10 1.24 12.51 19.32
CA PHE A 10 0.10 13.43 19.41
C PHE A 10 -0.91 12.90 20.42
N THR A 11 -0.84 13.44 21.64
CA THR A 11 -1.98 13.45 22.55
C THR A 11 -3.05 14.33 21.93
N PHE A 12 -4.21 13.75 21.63
CA PHE A 12 -5.41 14.47 21.22
C PHE A 12 -5.87 15.42 22.34
N THR A 13 -5.54 16.70 22.23
CA THR A 13 -6.30 17.79 22.87
C THR A 13 -6.06 19.11 22.13
N GLN A 14 -7.17 19.79 21.82
CA GLN A 14 -7.32 21.17 21.33
C GLN A 14 -7.19 21.42 19.82
N LEU A 15 -8.36 21.35 19.17
CA LEU A 15 -8.75 22.22 18.06
C LEU A 15 -8.66 23.69 18.52
N ALA A 16 -7.85 24.49 17.85
CA ALA A 16 -7.97 25.94 17.84
C ALA A 16 -8.03 26.42 16.40
N SER A 17 -9.12 27.11 16.10
CA SER A 17 -9.51 27.78 14.87
C SER A 17 -8.37 28.51 14.15
N ALA A 18 -8.13 28.16 12.89
CA ALA A 18 -7.44 29.05 11.96
C ALA A 18 -8.38 30.21 11.61
N ALA A 19 -8.11 31.39 12.15
CA ALA A 19 -8.76 32.62 11.73
C ALA A 19 -8.37 32.90 10.26
N ALA A 20 -9.37 33.12 9.41
CA ALA A 20 -9.18 33.55 8.04
C ALA A 20 -8.44 34.90 8.02
N ILE A 21 -7.28 34.94 7.38
CA ILE A 21 -6.62 36.20 7.02
C ILE A 21 -7.45 36.81 5.88
N ALA A 22 -8.11 37.93 6.14
CA ALA A 22 -8.78 38.70 5.10
C ALA A 22 -7.75 39.20 4.07
N PRO A 23 -8.05 39.16 2.76
CA PRO A 23 -7.13 39.65 1.75
C PRO A 23 -6.94 41.17 1.86
N ASP A 24 -5.68 41.59 1.71
CA ASP A 24 -5.26 43.00 1.70
C ASP A 24 -5.93 43.74 0.51
N PRO A 25 -6.76 44.78 0.75
CA PRO A 25 -7.48 45.50 -0.30
C PRO A 25 -6.58 46.45 -1.12
N THR A 26 -5.26 46.46 -0.93
CA THR A 26 -4.35 47.40 -1.61
C THR A 26 -3.51 46.79 -2.74
N LEU A 27 -3.70 45.51 -3.08
CA LEU A 27 -3.07 44.91 -4.26
C LEU A 27 -3.80 45.31 -5.54
N ASN A 28 -3.27 46.35 -6.18
CA ASN A 28 -3.60 46.82 -7.51
C ASN A 28 -3.44 45.66 -8.53
N THR A 29 -4.54 45.03 -8.93
CA THR A 29 -4.56 44.05 -10.04
C THR A 29 -4.52 44.82 -11.35
N GLY A 30 -3.32 45.19 -11.78
CA GLY A 30 -3.08 45.60 -13.16
C GLY A 30 -3.53 44.50 -14.10
N ASP A 31 -4.34 44.89 -15.08
CA ASP A 31 -4.96 44.02 -16.09
C ASP A 31 -3.88 43.37 -16.97
N ILE A 32 -3.48 42.13 -16.63
CA ILE A 32 -2.63 41.30 -17.48
C ILE A 32 -3.56 40.37 -18.28
N SER A 33 -4.13 40.87 -19.37
CA SER A 33 -4.88 40.08 -20.35
C SER A 33 -3.97 39.24 -21.26
N GLY A 34 -3.00 38.56 -20.66
CA GLY A 34 -2.25 37.49 -21.30
C GLY A 34 -2.90 36.16 -20.97
N THR A 35 -3.43 35.45 -21.96
CA THR A 35 -3.71 34.01 -21.84
C THR A 35 -2.38 33.33 -21.54
N VAL A 36 -2.09 33.07 -20.26
CA VAL A 36 -0.97 32.21 -19.88
C VAL A 36 -1.34 30.82 -20.42
N GLU A 37 -0.72 30.42 -21.54
CA GLU A 37 -0.82 29.05 -22.00
C GLU A 37 -0.38 28.13 -20.85
N LYS A 38 -1.31 27.32 -20.34
CA LYS A 38 -0.98 26.29 -19.35
C LYS A 38 -0.06 25.27 -20.04
N ARG A 39 1.24 25.41 -19.83
CA ARG A 39 2.23 24.44 -20.29
C ARG A 39 2.17 23.19 -19.42
N ALA A 40 2.05 22.02 -20.05
CA ALA A 40 2.14 20.75 -19.34
C ALA A 40 3.53 20.59 -18.69
N SER A 41 3.56 20.12 -17.45
CA SER A 41 4.78 19.84 -16.67
C SER A 41 5.50 18.58 -17.16
N GLY A 42 4.80 17.73 -17.90
CA GLY A 42 5.33 16.51 -18.51
C GLY A 42 4.23 15.71 -19.20
N THR A 43 4.61 14.59 -19.81
CA THR A 43 3.69 13.70 -20.53
C THR A 43 3.80 12.28 -19.99
N ALA A 44 2.67 11.71 -19.56
CA ALA A 44 2.53 10.27 -19.33
C ALA A 44 1.99 9.59 -20.59
N THR A 45 2.34 8.32 -20.81
CA THR A 45 1.98 7.62 -22.05
C THR A 45 1.22 6.32 -21.80
N VAL A 46 0.31 5.99 -22.72
CA VAL A 46 -0.45 4.74 -22.77
C VAL A 46 -0.31 4.18 -24.19
N ASN A 47 0.18 2.94 -24.33
CA ASN A 47 0.28 2.26 -25.61
C ASN A 47 -0.70 1.08 -25.69
N LEU A 48 -1.84 1.30 -26.35
CA LEU A 48 -2.92 0.32 -26.44
C LEU A 48 -2.51 -0.94 -27.21
N ALA A 49 -1.55 -0.86 -28.13
CA ALA A 49 -1.09 -2.02 -28.89
C ALA A 49 -0.25 -2.99 -28.05
N SER A 50 0.35 -2.54 -26.94
CA SER A 50 1.27 -3.34 -26.13
C SER A 50 0.58 -3.94 -24.90
N LEU A 51 0.06 -5.17 -25.03
CA LEU A 51 -0.61 -5.89 -23.93
C LEU A 51 0.38 -6.47 -22.90
N GLN A 52 0.01 -6.44 -21.62
CA GLN A 52 0.84 -6.89 -20.48
C GLN A 52 0.11 -7.88 -19.56
N GLY A 53 -0.86 -8.62 -20.11
CA GLY A 53 -1.68 -9.58 -19.37
C GLY A 53 -2.76 -8.92 -18.51
N SER A 54 -3.50 -9.72 -17.75
CA SER A 54 -4.62 -9.23 -16.95
C SER A 54 -4.19 -8.31 -15.81
N PRO A 55 -5.02 -7.31 -15.43
CA PRO A 55 -4.78 -6.47 -14.25
C PRO A 55 -4.75 -7.34 -13.00
N GLY A 56 -3.69 -7.20 -12.19
CA GLY A 56 -3.44 -8.06 -11.04
C GLY A 56 -4.11 -7.59 -9.74
N GLN A 57 -4.60 -6.35 -9.72
CA GLN A 57 -5.05 -5.65 -8.51
C GLN A 57 -3.93 -5.62 -7.46
N LEU A 58 -2.69 -5.39 -7.91
CA LEU A 58 -1.48 -5.61 -7.13
C LEU A 58 -1.34 -4.70 -5.90
N GLY A 59 -2.00 -3.53 -5.90
CA GLY A 59 -2.06 -2.66 -4.72
C GLY A 59 -3.29 -2.85 -3.83
N SER A 60 -4.15 -3.84 -4.12
CA SER A 60 -5.36 -4.12 -3.33
C SER A 60 -5.03 -4.95 -2.08
N GLY A 61 -4.27 -4.38 -1.15
CA GLY A 61 -4.07 -4.94 0.16
C GLY A 61 -3.85 -3.87 1.22
N PHE A 62 -3.81 -4.28 2.49
CA PHE A 62 -3.58 -3.37 3.61
C PHE A 62 -3.07 -4.10 4.86
N ILE A 63 -2.41 -3.35 5.75
CA ILE A 63 -2.09 -3.78 7.11
C ILE A 63 -3.25 -3.43 8.06
N TYR A 64 -3.68 -4.37 8.91
CA TYR A 64 -4.81 -4.23 9.85
C TYR A 64 -6.10 -3.67 9.23
N GLY A 65 -7.14 -3.41 10.03
CA GLY A 65 -8.38 -2.80 9.55
C GLY A 65 -9.58 -3.73 9.42
N PHE A 66 -9.46 -4.99 9.87
CA PHE A 66 -10.61 -5.86 10.10
C PHE A 66 -10.91 -6.01 11.59
N PRO A 67 -12.19 -5.94 11.99
CA PRO A 67 -12.58 -6.27 13.35
C PRO A 67 -12.31 -7.74 13.67
N ASP A 68 -11.98 -8.02 14.92
CA ASP A 68 -11.65 -9.35 15.40
C ASP A 68 -12.85 -10.01 16.08
N ASN A 69 -13.04 -11.31 15.86
CA ASN A 69 -13.88 -12.14 16.73
C ASN A 69 -13.01 -12.84 17.78
N SER A 70 -13.46 -12.82 19.03
CA SER A 70 -12.70 -13.37 20.17
C SER A 70 -12.52 -14.90 20.12
N ASP A 71 -13.36 -15.60 19.37
CA ASP A 71 -13.26 -17.05 19.16
C ASP A 71 -12.30 -17.42 18.00
N GLY A 72 -11.85 -16.45 17.21
CA GLY A 72 -11.01 -16.63 16.03
C GLY A 72 -11.77 -16.91 14.74
N SER A 73 -13.11 -16.89 14.75
CA SER A 73 -13.92 -16.97 13.53
C SER A 73 -13.74 -15.74 12.64
N ALA A 74 -14.07 -15.85 11.36
CA ALA A 74 -14.04 -14.70 10.44
C ALA A 74 -15.07 -13.63 10.84
N SER A 75 -14.67 -12.36 10.79
CA SER A 75 -15.54 -11.23 11.05
C SER A 75 -16.43 -10.89 9.85
N GLY A 76 -17.73 -10.78 10.11
CA GLY A 76 -18.73 -10.28 9.17
C GLY A 76 -19.12 -8.82 9.40
N ALA A 77 -18.43 -8.12 10.31
CA ALA A 77 -18.82 -6.77 10.72
C ALA A 77 -18.81 -5.77 9.56
N ILE A 78 -17.77 -5.80 8.73
CA ILE A 78 -17.70 -4.99 7.51
C ILE A 78 -18.51 -5.70 6.40
N PRO A 79 -19.55 -5.03 5.84
CA PRO A 79 -20.37 -5.58 4.76
C PRO A 79 -19.55 -6.13 3.59
N SER A 80 -19.99 -7.26 3.03
CA SER A 80 -19.27 -7.98 1.97
C SER A 80 -19.07 -7.15 0.70
N ASN A 81 -20.03 -6.28 0.36
CA ASN A 81 -19.90 -5.35 -0.78
C ASN A 81 -18.74 -4.36 -0.58
N LEU A 82 -18.53 -3.86 0.64
CA LEU A 82 -17.40 -2.97 0.95
C LEU A 82 -16.08 -3.75 0.97
N ARG A 83 -16.07 -4.92 1.61
CA ARG A 83 -14.89 -5.80 1.69
C ARG A 83 -14.40 -6.27 0.32
N ASN A 84 -15.31 -6.81 -0.49
CA ASN A 84 -14.97 -7.40 -1.78
C ASN A 84 -14.86 -6.32 -2.87
N GLY A 85 -15.50 -5.16 -2.67
CA GLY A 85 -15.56 -4.09 -3.65
C GLY A 85 -14.19 -3.53 -4.04
N VAL A 86 -13.17 -3.66 -3.20
CA VAL A 86 -11.79 -3.18 -3.48
C VAL A 86 -10.90 -4.21 -4.19
N GLY A 87 -11.44 -5.40 -4.49
CA GLY A 87 -10.68 -6.48 -5.13
C GLY A 87 -9.54 -7.02 -4.27
N LEU A 88 -9.78 -7.18 -2.96
CA LEU A 88 -8.79 -7.56 -1.95
C LEU A 88 -7.92 -8.76 -2.38
N LYS A 89 -6.60 -8.59 -2.35
CA LYS A 89 -5.58 -9.61 -2.69
C LYS A 89 -4.69 -9.98 -1.52
N TYR A 90 -4.51 -9.06 -0.56
CA TYR A 90 -3.58 -9.24 0.55
C TYR A 90 -4.07 -8.55 1.83
N CYS A 91 -3.87 -9.20 2.97
CA CYS A 91 -3.98 -8.57 4.28
C CYS A 91 -2.69 -8.81 5.06
N ARG A 92 -2.37 -7.93 6.01
CA ARG A 92 -1.24 -8.10 6.94
C ARG A 92 -1.67 -7.75 8.35
N ALA A 93 -1.40 -8.60 9.33
CA ALA A 93 -1.68 -8.30 10.74
C ALA A 93 -1.04 -9.36 11.65
N GLY A 94 -0.87 -9.05 12.94
CA GLY A 94 -0.42 -10.01 13.96
C GLY A 94 -0.99 -9.71 15.33
N GLY A 95 -2.14 -9.05 15.35
CA GLY A 95 -2.90 -8.72 16.56
C GLY A 95 -2.33 -7.60 17.41
N SER A 96 -1.47 -6.70 16.90
CA SER A 96 -0.97 -5.51 17.60
C SER A 96 -2.07 -4.72 18.31
N GLN A 97 -1.78 -4.13 19.46
CA GLN A 97 -2.69 -3.25 20.21
C GLN A 97 -4.05 -3.85 20.65
N VAL A 98 -4.29 -5.16 20.47
CA VAL A 98 -5.35 -5.91 21.18
C VAL A 98 -5.21 -5.70 22.70
N PRO A 99 -6.31 -5.38 23.42
CA PRO A 99 -6.28 -5.15 24.86
C PRO A 99 -6.08 -6.45 25.66
N THR A 100 -5.84 -6.35 26.96
CA THR A 100 -5.86 -7.50 27.88
C THR A 100 -7.15 -8.31 27.70
N PRO A 101 -7.08 -9.66 27.60
CA PRO A 101 -5.92 -10.52 27.81
C PRO A 101 -5.12 -10.90 26.54
N GLY A 102 -4.82 -9.94 25.66
CA GLY A 102 -4.12 -10.16 24.38
C GLY A 102 -2.88 -9.30 24.13
N LEU A 103 -2.10 -8.95 25.17
CA LEU A 103 -0.92 -8.08 25.02
C LEU A 103 0.31 -8.74 24.32
N GLY A 104 0.28 -10.05 24.07
CA GLY A 104 1.36 -10.80 23.41
C GLY A 104 2.20 -11.68 24.34
N TYR A 105 3.08 -12.50 23.75
CA TYR A 105 3.85 -13.51 24.46
C TYR A 105 4.75 -12.93 25.56
N ALA A 106 5.46 -11.83 25.29
CA ALA A 106 6.35 -11.18 26.26
C ALA A 106 5.60 -10.59 27.48
N ARG A 107 4.26 -10.59 27.44
CA ARG A 107 3.36 -10.22 28.54
C ARG A 107 2.59 -11.42 29.11
N GLY A 108 2.89 -12.65 28.69
CA GLY A 108 2.17 -13.86 29.10
C GLY A 108 0.77 -13.99 28.50
N GLN A 109 0.47 -13.23 27.44
CA GLN A 109 -0.87 -13.08 26.88
C GLN A 109 -0.91 -13.40 25.38
N LEU A 110 -0.19 -14.45 24.97
CA LEU A 110 -0.12 -14.87 23.56
C LEU A 110 -1.49 -15.30 23.00
N GLN A 111 -2.34 -15.94 23.81
CA GLN A 111 -3.60 -16.52 23.32
C GLN A 111 -4.55 -15.48 22.71
N GLY A 112 -4.65 -14.28 23.29
CA GLY A 112 -5.45 -13.21 22.70
C GLY A 112 -4.93 -12.76 21.33
N ARG A 113 -3.61 -12.66 21.16
CA ARG A 113 -2.99 -12.35 19.84
C ARG A 113 -3.24 -13.46 18.83
N LEU A 114 -3.15 -14.72 19.23
CA LEU A 114 -3.41 -15.87 18.34
C LEU A 114 -4.87 -15.90 17.87
N LYS A 115 -5.83 -15.54 18.73
CA LYS A 115 -7.25 -15.42 18.33
C LYS A 115 -7.51 -14.25 17.40
N SER A 116 -6.91 -13.10 17.66
CA SER A 116 -6.94 -11.96 16.73
C SER A 116 -6.37 -12.33 15.34
N PHE A 117 -5.19 -12.97 15.32
CA PHE A 117 -4.56 -13.50 14.11
C PHE A 117 -5.49 -14.48 13.38
N GLN A 118 -6.07 -15.46 14.09
CA GLN A 118 -6.97 -16.43 13.50
C GLN A 118 -8.20 -15.77 12.84
N SER A 119 -8.82 -14.82 13.55
CA SER A 119 -9.97 -14.05 13.03
C SER A 119 -9.60 -13.30 11.75
N ASN A 120 -8.47 -12.58 11.75
CA ASN A 120 -8.03 -11.77 10.62
C ASN A 120 -7.62 -12.63 9.42
N TYR A 121 -6.91 -13.73 9.67
CA TYR A 121 -6.61 -14.73 8.65
C TYR A 121 -7.89 -15.26 8.01
N ASN A 122 -8.84 -15.76 8.80
CA ASN A 122 -10.10 -16.31 8.29
C ASN A 122 -10.90 -15.26 7.51
N THR A 123 -10.98 -14.03 8.01
CA THR A 123 -11.66 -12.90 7.34
C THR A 123 -11.04 -12.58 5.98
N CYS A 124 -9.70 -12.57 5.91
CA CYS A 124 -8.97 -12.33 4.68
C CYS A 124 -9.14 -13.48 3.66
N ARG A 125 -9.06 -14.73 4.15
CA ARG A 125 -9.18 -15.93 3.31
C ARG A 125 -10.59 -16.10 2.72
N GLN A 126 -11.64 -15.60 3.37
CA GLN A 126 -12.99 -15.56 2.78
C GLN A 126 -13.05 -14.79 1.46
N ALA A 127 -12.19 -13.77 1.28
CA ALA A 127 -12.08 -13.01 0.03
C ALA A 127 -11.10 -13.66 -0.98
N GLY A 128 -10.53 -14.82 -0.67
CA GLY A 128 -9.47 -15.45 -1.46
C GLY A 128 -8.10 -14.78 -1.35
N ALA A 129 -7.97 -13.72 -0.54
CA ALA A 129 -6.76 -12.92 -0.37
C ALA A 129 -5.68 -13.60 0.49
N ARG A 130 -4.40 -13.38 0.19
CA ARG A 130 -3.28 -13.87 1.02
C ARG A 130 -3.22 -13.12 2.35
N TYR A 131 -2.63 -13.73 3.37
CA TYR A 131 -2.48 -13.15 4.69
C TYR A 131 -1.03 -13.19 5.17
N GLN A 132 -0.46 -12.04 5.48
CA GLN A 132 0.87 -11.89 6.08
C GLN A 132 0.76 -11.75 7.60
N VAL A 133 1.22 -12.76 8.35
CA VAL A 133 1.26 -12.69 9.81
C VAL A 133 2.51 -11.98 10.29
N ILE A 134 2.36 -10.97 11.13
CA ILE A 134 3.48 -10.26 11.76
C ILE A 134 3.87 -10.98 13.05
N ILE A 135 4.96 -11.74 13.03
CA ILE A 135 5.40 -12.56 14.18
C ILE A 135 5.80 -11.67 15.37
N ALA A 136 6.42 -10.52 15.11
CA ALA A 136 6.74 -9.52 16.14
C ALA A 136 5.52 -9.04 16.93
N ALA A 137 4.35 -8.91 16.30
CA ALA A 137 3.13 -8.48 16.98
C ALA A 137 2.58 -9.57 17.93
N LEU A 138 2.70 -10.84 17.54
CA LEU A 138 2.37 -11.98 18.41
C LEU A 138 3.32 -12.05 19.63
N TRP A 139 4.60 -11.71 19.44
CA TRP A 139 5.56 -11.56 20.54
C TRP A 139 5.15 -10.45 21.52
N GLY A 140 4.59 -9.36 21.00
CA GLY A 140 4.23 -8.15 21.75
C GLY A 140 5.09 -6.94 21.39
N SER A 141 5.92 -7.01 20.34
CA SER A 141 6.61 -5.84 19.79
C SER A 141 5.71 -5.12 18.80
N ASP A 142 4.87 -4.21 19.32
CA ASP A 142 3.88 -3.46 18.55
C ASP A 142 3.93 -1.94 18.81
N GLY A 143 4.97 -1.48 19.49
CA GLY A 143 5.21 -0.07 19.83
C GLY A 143 4.43 0.47 21.03
N VAL A 144 3.49 -0.28 21.61
CA VAL A 144 2.67 0.21 22.74
C VAL A 144 2.80 -0.60 24.02
N GLN A 145 3.44 -1.78 23.99
CA GLN A 145 3.61 -2.60 25.19
C GLN A 145 4.62 -2.06 26.21
N GLY A 146 5.42 -1.04 25.88
CA GLY A 146 6.50 -0.55 26.75
C GLY A 146 7.70 -1.51 26.77
N ASP A 147 8.40 -1.61 27.91
CA ASP A 147 9.59 -2.46 28.01
C ASP A 147 9.22 -3.94 28.14
N ILE A 148 9.49 -4.71 27.09
CA ILE A 148 9.29 -6.15 27.00
C ILE A 148 10.64 -6.85 26.99
N SER A 149 10.66 -8.15 27.31
CA SER A 149 11.81 -8.98 26.99
C SER A 149 11.95 -9.11 25.47
N TRP A 150 13.19 -9.13 24.98
CA TRP A 150 13.48 -9.29 23.56
C TRP A 150 14.11 -10.66 23.27
N PRO A 151 13.91 -11.21 22.07
CA PRO A 151 14.56 -12.45 21.68
C PRO A 151 16.09 -12.35 21.84
N GLY A 152 16.69 -13.27 22.59
CA GLY A 152 18.14 -13.30 22.82
C GLY A 152 18.64 -12.46 23.99
N ASP A 153 17.75 -11.81 24.76
CA ASP A 153 18.15 -11.06 25.96
C ASP A 153 18.92 -11.97 26.93
N ASN A 154 20.00 -11.42 27.50
CA ASN A 154 20.94 -12.14 28.36
C ASN A 154 21.57 -13.38 27.71
N GLY A 155 21.64 -13.43 26.38
CA GLY A 155 22.17 -14.57 25.63
C GLY A 155 21.24 -15.78 25.59
N SER A 156 20.01 -15.66 26.08
CA SER A 156 19.05 -16.77 26.16
C SER A 156 18.00 -16.68 25.04
N TRP A 157 17.82 -17.79 24.34
CA TRP A 157 16.82 -17.92 23.27
C TRP A 157 15.60 -18.76 23.68
N THR A 158 15.59 -19.31 24.89
CA THR A 158 14.58 -20.27 25.37
C THR A 158 13.15 -19.75 25.23
N ALA A 159 12.89 -18.52 25.68
CA ALA A 159 11.56 -17.91 25.58
C ALA A 159 11.12 -17.69 24.13
N PHE A 160 12.06 -17.32 23.25
CA PHE A 160 11.76 -17.13 21.84
C PHE A 160 11.51 -18.48 21.14
N ASP A 161 12.25 -19.53 21.48
CA ASP A 161 12.03 -20.88 20.95
C ASP A 161 10.69 -21.48 21.37
N ASP A 162 10.31 -21.29 22.63
CA ASP A 162 9.01 -21.71 23.14
C ASP A 162 7.89 -20.95 22.44
N PHE A 163 8.02 -19.62 22.31
CA PHE A 163 7.09 -18.80 21.53
C PHE A 163 6.93 -19.31 20.09
N LEU A 164 8.03 -19.54 19.35
CA LEU A 164 7.96 -20.06 17.99
C LEU A 164 7.28 -21.43 17.95
N THR A 165 7.55 -22.31 18.92
CA THR A 165 6.89 -23.61 19.05
C THR A 165 5.37 -23.45 19.19
N GLN A 166 4.91 -22.55 20.06
CA GLN A 166 3.48 -22.29 20.25
C GLN A 166 2.82 -21.73 19.00
N VAL A 167 3.45 -20.77 18.31
CA VAL A 167 2.93 -20.18 17.06
C VAL A 167 2.84 -21.23 15.95
N ILE A 168 3.89 -22.04 15.76
CA ILE A 168 3.91 -23.12 14.76
C ILE A 168 2.83 -24.15 15.05
N ASN A 169 2.70 -24.59 16.30
CA ASN A 169 1.66 -25.54 16.70
C ASN A 169 0.28 -24.98 16.47
N PHE A 170 0.06 -23.68 16.75
CA PHE A 170 -1.21 -23.01 16.49
C PHE A 170 -1.55 -22.96 15.00
N ILE A 171 -0.59 -22.60 14.14
CA ILE A 171 -0.79 -22.59 12.68
C ILE A 171 -1.16 -23.99 12.18
N LYS A 172 -0.43 -25.03 12.65
CA LYS A 172 -0.67 -26.43 12.26
C LYS A 172 -2.03 -26.93 12.73
N SER A 173 -2.38 -26.72 14.00
CA SER A 173 -3.63 -27.23 14.58
C SER A 173 -4.87 -26.55 14.02
N ASN A 174 -4.74 -25.34 13.48
CA ASN A 174 -5.83 -24.59 12.86
C ASN A 174 -5.81 -24.64 11.31
N ASN A 175 -4.93 -25.44 10.70
CA ASN A 175 -4.80 -25.58 9.24
C ASN A 175 -4.59 -24.25 8.48
N MET A 176 -3.83 -23.32 9.08
CA MET A 176 -3.69 -21.96 8.56
C MET A 176 -2.56 -21.80 7.53
N GLN A 177 -1.94 -22.88 7.05
CA GLN A 177 -0.79 -22.81 6.15
C GLN A 177 -1.15 -22.27 4.75
N SER A 178 -2.37 -22.53 4.29
CA SER A 178 -2.80 -22.14 2.94
C SER A 178 -3.02 -20.63 2.84
N GLY A 179 -2.34 -19.97 1.90
CA GLY A 179 -2.45 -18.52 1.70
C GLY A 179 -1.87 -17.67 2.82
N LEU A 180 -1.10 -18.27 3.75
CA LEU A 180 -0.36 -17.57 4.79
C LEU A 180 1.05 -17.22 4.30
N ASP A 181 1.57 -16.09 4.76
CA ASP A 181 2.95 -15.65 4.64
C ASP A 181 3.46 -15.26 6.03
N ILE A 182 4.71 -15.61 6.35
CA ILE A 182 5.31 -15.33 7.66
C ILE A 182 6.24 -14.12 7.54
N ASP A 183 5.85 -13.00 8.15
CA ASP A 183 6.66 -11.80 8.29
C ASP A 183 7.29 -11.78 9.68
N ILE A 184 8.60 -12.06 9.75
CA ILE A 184 9.28 -12.31 11.02
C ILE A 184 9.26 -11.07 11.92
N TRP A 185 9.46 -9.88 11.36
CA TRP A 185 9.56 -8.68 12.17
C TRP A 185 9.14 -7.43 11.40
N ASN A 186 8.48 -6.50 12.09
CA ASN A 186 8.13 -5.19 11.53
C ASN A 186 9.20 -4.17 11.88
N GLU A 187 9.70 -3.41 10.89
CA GLU A 187 10.60 -2.27 11.07
C GLU A 187 11.73 -2.50 12.08
N PRO A 188 12.57 -3.54 11.89
CA PRO A 188 13.66 -3.87 12.80
C PRO A 188 14.75 -2.79 12.88
N ASP A 189 14.69 -1.79 12.00
CA ASP A 189 15.53 -0.60 11.96
C ASP A 189 15.02 0.56 12.85
N SER A 190 13.85 0.41 13.46
CA SER A 190 13.27 1.38 14.39
C SER A 190 13.34 0.86 15.84
N THR A 191 13.79 1.72 16.77
CA THR A 191 13.85 1.38 18.21
C THR A 191 12.48 1.16 18.83
N ILE A 192 11.41 1.56 18.15
CA ILE A 192 10.02 1.31 18.57
C ILE A 192 9.66 -0.16 18.45
N PHE A 193 10.14 -0.81 17.39
CA PHE A 193 9.84 -2.21 17.09
C PHE A 193 11.02 -3.14 17.35
N TRP A 194 12.23 -2.63 17.55
CA TRP A 194 13.40 -3.38 17.97
C TRP A 194 14.35 -2.54 18.83
N ASN A 195 14.25 -2.66 20.15
CA ASN A 195 15.06 -1.86 21.08
C ASN A 195 16.31 -2.59 21.60
N ARG A 196 17.03 -3.26 20.70
CA ARG A 196 18.29 -3.98 20.99
C ARG A 196 19.31 -3.75 19.87
N ALA A 197 20.54 -4.21 20.07
CA ALA A 197 21.56 -4.17 19.02
C ALA A 197 21.04 -4.87 17.75
N TYR A 198 21.32 -4.30 16.58
CA TYR A 198 20.82 -4.86 15.32
C TYR A 198 21.39 -6.26 15.03
N SER A 199 22.60 -6.58 15.53
CA SER A 199 23.16 -7.93 15.49
C SER A 199 22.29 -8.99 16.21
N GLN A 200 21.59 -8.60 17.27
CA GLN A 200 20.63 -9.46 17.98
C GLN A 200 19.38 -9.66 17.11
N TYR A 201 18.94 -8.65 16.34
CA TYR A 201 17.87 -8.82 15.34
C TYR A 201 18.30 -9.78 14.24
N LEU A 202 19.51 -9.65 13.70
CA LEU A 202 20.02 -10.55 12.66
C LEU A 202 20.08 -12.02 13.13
N SER A 203 20.41 -12.23 14.41
CA SER A 203 20.35 -13.54 15.05
C SER A 203 18.90 -14.05 15.18
N THR A 204 17.97 -13.15 15.54
CA THR A 204 16.52 -13.44 15.62
C THR A 204 15.95 -13.83 14.25
N TRP A 205 16.28 -13.08 13.19
CA TRP A 205 15.93 -13.38 11.80
C TRP A 205 16.38 -14.78 11.42
N THR A 206 17.67 -15.06 11.57
CA THR A 206 18.29 -16.35 11.21
C THR A 206 17.61 -17.51 11.95
N ARG A 207 17.38 -17.33 13.26
CA ARG A 207 16.78 -18.36 14.11
C ARG A 207 15.31 -18.63 13.74
N ALA A 208 14.50 -17.58 13.60
CA ALA A 208 13.09 -17.69 13.23
C ALA A 208 12.92 -18.26 11.81
N TYR A 209 13.71 -17.78 10.84
CA TYR A 209 13.70 -18.27 9.46
C TYR A 209 13.94 -19.78 9.43
N ASN A 210 15.03 -20.26 10.04
CA ASN A 210 15.37 -21.67 10.06
C ASN A 210 14.28 -22.50 10.73
N ARG A 211 13.73 -22.01 11.85
CA ARG A 211 12.66 -22.70 12.56
C ARG A 211 11.39 -22.82 11.71
N PHE A 212 10.95 -21.74 11.07
CA PHE A 212 9.78 -21.78 10.19
C PHE A 212 10.01 -22.62 8.94
N LYS A 213 11.19 -22.57 8.30
CA LYS A 213 11.48 -23.45 7.15
C LYS A 213 11.51 -24.93 7.53
N GLN A 214 11.98 -25.26 8.74
CA GLN A 214 11.97 -26.64 9.24
C GLN A 214 10.54 -27.15 9.47
N ASP A 215 9.71 -26.35 10.13
CA ASP A 215 8.41 -26.82 10.62
C ASP A 215 7.22 -26.50 9.70
N LEU A 216 7.34 -25.48 8.84
CA LEU A 216 6.32 -24.94 7.95
C LEU A 216 6.91 -24.69 6.56
N SER A 217 7.66 -25.65 6.01
CA SER A 217 8.45 -25.51 4.77
C SER A 217 7.66 -24.98 3.55
N SER A 218 6.36 -25.27 3.49
CA SER A 218 5.44 -24.83 2.42
C SER A 218 4.89 -23.41 2.60
N VAL A 219 5.05 -22.79 3.78
CA VAL A 219 4.58 -21.44 4.06
C VAL A 219 5.69 -20.46 3.68
N PRO A 220 5.44 -19.49 2.78
CA PRO A 220 6.45 -18.51 2.41
C PRO A 220 6.87 -17.64 3.59
N ILE A 221 8.15 -17.31 3.64
CA ILE A 221 8.70 -16.31 4.57
C ILE A 221 8.97 -15.02 3.81
N VAL A 222 8.62 -13.89 4.42
CA VAL A 222 8.79 -12.55 3.83
C VAL A 222 9.59 -11.67 4.77
N GLY A 223 10.36 -10.74 4.22
CA GLY A 223 11.22 -9.86 5.02
C GLY A 223 12.17 -9.01 4.19
N PRO A 224 12.92 -8.09 4.83
CA PRO A 224 12.98 -7.85 6.27
C PRO A 224 11.94 -6.87 6.82
N SER A 225 11.08 -6.31 5.97
CA SER A 225 10.10 -5.29 6.37
C SER A 225 10.75 -4.08 7.06
N ILE A 226 11.91 -3.64 6.54
CA ILE A 226 12.59 -2.41 6.94
C ILE A 226 11.69 -1.21 6.62
N SER A 227 11.67 -0.21 7.51
CA SER A 227 10.76 0.96 7.47
C SER A 227 10.91 1.87 6.25
N VAL A 228 11.97 1.65 5.46
CA VAL A 228 12.30 2.43 4.27
C VAL A 228 12.76 1.54 3.13
N PRO A 229 12.67 2.01 1.87
CA PRO A 229 13.12 1.24 0.72
C PRO A 229 14.63 0.94 0.74
N ALA A 230 15.03 -0.05 -0.06
CA ALA A 230 16.42 -0.45 -0.20
C ALA A 230 17.31 0.73 -0.66
N SER A 231 18.44 0.90 0.02
CA SER A 231 19.46 1.89 -0.30
C SER A 231 20.85 1.36 -0.01
N THR A 232 21.79 1.60 -0.92
CA THR A 232 23.21 1.19 -0.78
C THR A 232 23.91 1.88 0.39
N SER A 233 23.40 3.02 0.86
CA SER A 233 23.92 3.76 2.01
C SER A 233 23.21 3.44 3.33
N ASN A 234 22.15 2.62 3.32
CA ASN A 234 21.45 2.23 4.53
C ASN A 234 22.12 1.01 5.18
N GLY A 235 22.73 1.23 6.36
CA GLY A 235 23.47 0.21 7.11
C GLY A 235 22.61 -0.98 7.58
N PHE A 236 21.32 -0.80 7.81
CA PHE A 236 20.41 -1.90 8.17
C PHE A 236 20.18 -2.82 6.97
N TRP A 237 19.95 -2.25 5.79
CA TRP A 237 19.80 -3.01 4.55
C TRP A 237 21.05 -3.79 4.18
N THR A 238 22.23 -3.17 4.23
CA THR A 238 23.48 -3.85 3.89
C THR A 238 23.78 -4.97 4.88
N ALA A 239 23.68 -4.71 6.18
CA ALA A 239 23.91 -5.71 7.22
C ALA A 239 22.92 -6.88 7.14
N TRP A 240 21.64 -6.62 6.88
CA TRP A 240 20.64 -7.68 6.71
C TRP A 240 20.92 -8.55 5.48
N LEU A 241 21.21 -7.93 4.32
CA LEU A 241 21.55 -8.69 3.11
C LEU A 241 22.81 -9.55 3.28
N ASP A 242 23.83 -9.01 3.96
CA ASP A 242 25.07 -9.73 4.23
C ASP A 242 24.82 -10.92 5.18
N ASN A 243 24.00 -10.72 6.23
CA ASN A 243 23.57 -11.79 7.12
C ASN A 243 22.73 -12.85 6.39
N ALA A 244 21.73 -12.43 5.62
CA ALA A 244 20.83 -13.35 4.92
C ALA A 244 21.59 -14.20 3.90
N LYS A 245 22.60 -13.62 3.23
CA LYS A 245 23.55 -14.35 2.38
C LYS A 245 24.40 -15.34 3.18
N SER A 246 25.07 -14.89 4.25
CA SER A 246 26.02 -15.73 4.99
C SER A 246 25.35 -16.88 5.74
N THR A 247 24.07 -16.72 6.11
CA THR A 247 23.28 -17.71 6.83
C THR A 247 22.29 -18.49 5.97
N ASN A 248 22.27 -18.23 4.65
CA ASN A 248 21.33 -18.84 3.70
C ASN A 248 19.85 -18.68 4.10
N THR A 249 19.48 -17.49 4.58
CA THR A 249 18.15 -17.15 5.09
C THR A 249 17.43 -16.11 4.22
N ILE A 250 17.57 -16.24 2.89
CA ILE A 250 16.94 -15.35 1.90
C ILE A 250 15.42 -15.61 1.86
N PRO A 251 14.56 -14.60 2.07
CA PRO A 251 13.11 -14.81 2.11
C PRO A 251 12.56 -15.24 0.75
N ASP A 252 11.34 -15.78 0.74
CA ASP A 252 10.60 -16.11 -0.47
C ASP A 252 10.10 -14.83 -1.18
N PHE A 253 9.75 -13.80 -0.40
CA PHE A 253 9.44 -12.46 -0.89
C PHE A 253 10.24 -11.38 -0.15
N TYR A 254 10.80 -10.42 -0.88
CA TYR A 254 11.40 -9.25 -0.24
C TYR A 254 10.31 -8.25 0.17
N THR A 255 10.43 -7.69 1.36
CA THR A 255 9.48 -6.69 1.89
C THR A 255 10.16 -5.44 2.40
N TYR A 256 9.50 -4.30 2.22
CA TYR A 256 9.89 -2.99 2.76
C TYR A 256 8.74 -2.00 2.69
N HIS A 257 8.88 -0.88 3.38
CA HIS A 257 7.83 0.14 3.44
C HIS A 257 8.13 1.33 2.50
N VAL A 258 7.07 1.97 2.00
CA VAL A 258 7.12 3.22 1.23
C VAL A 258 6.21 4.25 1.90
N LEU A 259 6.70 4.80 3.02
CA LEU A 259 5.94 5.70 3.91
C LEU A 259 6.43 7.16 3.89
N GLY A 260 7.44 7.45 3.07
CA GLY A 260 8.02 8.77 2.90
C GLY A 260 7.64 9.40 1.55
N LEU A 261 7.41 10.70 1.56
CA LEU A 261 7.02 11.48 0.38
C LEU A 261 8.09 11.48 -0.72
N ASP A 262 9.36 11.26 -0.38
CA ASP A 262 10.47 11.29 -1.34
C ASP A 262 10.88 9.92 -1.87
N PHE A 263 10.19 8.86 -1.43
CA PHE A 263 10.44 7.53 -1.94
C PHE A 263 9.79 7.31 -3.30
N ASP A 264 10.57 6.76 -4.23
CA ASP A 264 10.11 6.33 -5.54
C ASP A 264 10.05 4.80 -5.60
N VAL A 265 8.92 4.25 -6.03
CA VAL A 265 8.72 2.80 -6.09
C VAL A 265 9.69 2.17 -7.10
N ARG A 266 9.88 2.79 -8.28
CA ARG A 266 10.74 2.24 -9.34
C ARG A 266 12.21 2.27 -8.95
N GLY A 267 12.73 3.43 -8.56
CA GLY A 267 14.13 3.60 -8.16
C GLY A 267 14.51 2.69 -6.99
N SER A 268 13.58 2.46 -6.05
CA SER A 268 13.78 1.52 -4.96
C SER A 268 13.99 0.07 -5.44
N GLN A 269 13.29 -0.34 -6.49
CA GLN A 269 13.42 -1.68 -7.08
C GLN A 269 14.74 -1.85 -7.80
N ASP A 270 15.12 -0.87 -8.61
CA ASP A 270 16.38 -0.88 -9.33
C ASP A 270 17.57 -0.90 -8.34
N THR A 271 17.43 -0.16 -7.23
CA THR A 271 18.41 -0.18 -6.13
C THR A 271 18.49 -1.56 -5.46
N LEU A 272 17.35 -2.17 -5.12
CA LEU A 272 17.34 -3.52 -4.54
C LEU A 272 17.96 -4.56 -5.49
N LYS A 273 17.60 -4.54 -6.78
CA LYS A 273 18.19 -5.42 -7.80
C LYS A 273 19.71 -5.26 -7.87
N SER A 274 20.20 -4.03 -7.86
CA SER A 274 21.64 -3.74 -7.84
C SER A 274 22.32 -4.30 -6.58
N MET A 275 21.73 -4.08 -5.40
CA MET A 275 22.26 -4.57 -4.12
C MET A 275 22.30 -6.10 -4.03
N LEU A 276 21.31 -6.78 -4.62
CA LEU A 276 21.24 -8.24 -4.70
C LEU A 276 22.27 -8.78 -5.70
N ASN A 277 22.35 -8.19 -6.90
CA ASN A 277 23.32 -8.57 -7.92
C ASN A 277 24.77 -8.43 -7.42
N ALA A 278 25.09 -7.33 -6.72
CA ALA A 278 26.40 -7.13 -6.10
C ALA A 278 26.77 -8.21 -5.07
N ARG A 279 25.78 -8.93 -4.54
CA ARG A 279 25.95 -10.04 -3.60
C ARG A 279 25.79 -11.41 -4.24
N GLY A 280 25.49 -11.50 -5.53
CA GLY A 280 25.16 -12.76 -6.20
C GLY A 280 23.86 -13.39 -5.69
N LEU A 281 22.93 -12.58 -5.19
CA LEU A 281 21.62 -13.02 -4.72
C LEU A 281 20.59 -12.89 -5.84
N ALA A 282 19.68 -13.87 -5.92
CA ALA A 282 18.58 -13.83 -6.87
C ALA A 282 17.57 -12.74 -6.51
N TYR A 283 17.11 -12.03 -7.53
CA TYR A 283 15.92 -11.20 -7.43
C TYR A 283 14.68 -12.08 -7.30
N LYS A 284 13.81 -11.74 -6.35
CA LYS A 284 12.54 -12.41 -6.10
C LYS A 284 11.43 -11.36 -6.06
N ASP A 285 10.19 -11.83 -6.08
CA ASP A 285 9.01 -10.99 -5.92
C ASP A 285 9.13 -10.06 -4.70
N VAL A 286 8.65 -8.83 -4.87
CA VAL A 286 8.64 -7.80 -3.83
C VAL A 286 7.21 -7.49 -3.40
N ILE A 287 7.06 -7.26 -2.10
CA ILE A 287 5.83 -6.75 -1.50
C ILE A 287 6.18 -5.46 -0.75
N VAL A 288 5.65 -4.33 -1.20
CA VAL A 288 5.63 -3.11 -0.39
C VAL A 288 4.52 -3.29 0.64
N ASN A 289 4.87 -3.83 1.80
CA ASN A 289 3.92 -4.31 2.79
C ASN A 289 3.37 -3.22 3.72
N GLU A 290 3.82 -1.98 3.55
CA GLU A 290 3.13 -0.75 3.97
C GLU A 290 3.47 0.38 2.98
N TYR A 291 2.46 1.05 2.42
CA TYR A 291 2.65 2.25 1.61
C TYR A 291 1.66 3.37 1.90
N GLY A 292 2.09 4.58 1.55
CA GLY A 292 1.29 5.79 1.61
C GLY A 292 1.53 6.54 2.92
N ALA A 293 2.29 7.63 2.83
CA ALA A 293 2.54 8.53 3.94
C ALA A 293 1.23 9.13 4.50
N ILE A 294 1.12 9.25 5.82
CA ILE A 294 0.01 9.98 6.44
C ILE A 294 0.07 11.48 6.14
N SER A 295 1.27 12.05 6.11
CA SER A 295 1.49 13.46 5.76
C SER A 295 1.67 13.62 4.26
N GLY A 296 1.34 14.81 3.73
CA GLY A 296 1.57 15.17 2.32
C GLY A 296 0.65 14.52 1.30
N GLY A 297 -0.44 13.89 1.74
CA GLY A 297 -1.58 13.51 0.88
C GLY A 297 -1.47 12.16 0.17
N ASP A 298 -0.48 11.32 0.47
CA ASP A 298 -0.38 10.01 -0.19
C ASP A 298 -1.59 9.10 0.12
N GLN A 299 -2.28 9.32 1.26
CA GLN A 299 -3.56 8.71 1.61
C GLN A 299 -4.78 9.45 1.01
N THR A 300 -4.71 9.83 -0.26
CA THR A 300 -5.84 10.43 -1.02
C THR A 300 -6.16 9.65 -2.31
N ASN A 301 -7.13 10.12 -3.11
CA ASN A 301 -7.49 9.47 -4.38
C ASN A 301 -6.32 9.52 -5.37
N ALA A 302 -5.74 10.72 -5.58
CA ALA A 302 -4.61 10.92 -6.48
C ALA A 302 -3.37 10.13 -6.03
N GLY A 303 -3.05 10.19 -4.73
CA GLY A 303 -1.97 9.39 -4.14
C GLY A 303 -2.18 7.88 -4.34
N SER A 304 -3.40 7.38 -4.12
CA SER A 304 -3.72 5.96 -4.36
C SER A 304 -3.44 5.56 -5.80
N VAL A 305 -3.94 6.33 -6.78
CA VAL A 305 -3.70 6.02 -8.19
C VAL A 305 -2.21 6.02 -8.53
N TRP A 306 -1.44 6.97 -7.99
CA TRP A 306 0.01 7.02 -8.18
C TRP A 306 0.71 5.72 -7.75
N TYR A 307 0.35 5.18 -6.58
CA TYR A 307 0.86 3.90 -6.10
C TYR A 307 0.35 2.72 -6.92
N LEU A 308 -0.97 2.64 -7.19
CA LEU A 308 -1.59 1.53 -7.94
C LEU A 308 -0.97 1.39 -9.34
N ALA A 309 -0.75 2.51 -10.03
CA ALA A 309 -0.11 2.52 -11.34
C ALA A 309 1.35 2.06 -11.29
N ASN A 310 2.09 2.40 -10.23
CA ASN A 310 3.46 1.91 -10.04
C ASN A 310 3.49 0.41 -9.79
N PHE A 311 2.64 -0.09 -8.89
CA PHE A 311 2.56 -1.51 -8.56
C PHE A 311 2.20 -2.37 -9.76
N GLU A 312 1.22 -1.96 -10.56
CA GLU A 312 0.86 -2.67 -11.79
C GLU A 312 2.00 -2.67 -12.81
N ARG A 313 2.62 -1.52 -13.07
CA ARG A 313 3.70 -1.39 -14.07
C ARG A 313 4.94 -2.20 -13.69
N GLN A 314 5.28 -2.23 -12.40
CA GLN A 314 6.47 -2.90 -11.89
C GLN A 314 6.23 -4.35 -11.47
N ASN A 315 4.98 -4.83 -11.50
CA ASN A 315 4.56 -6.13 -10.98
C ASN A 315 4.94 -6.35 -9.50
N ILE A 316 4.72 -5.32 -8.68
CA ILE A 316 5.00 -5.35 -7.23
C ILE A 316 3.68 -5.37 -6.48
N LYS A 317 3.59 -6.18 -5.42
CA LYS A 317 2.41 -6.20 -4.56
C LYS A 317 2.51 -5.07 -3.54
N GLY A 318 1.39 -4.41 -3.22
CA GLY A 318 1.32 -3.29 -2.29
C GLY A 318 0.23 -3.50 -1.25
N LEU A 319 0.56 -3.20 0.01
CA LEU A 319 -0.39 -3.14 1.11
C LEU A 319 -0.40 -1.72 1.69
N ARG A 320 -1.56 -1.08 1.69
CA ARG A 320 -1.74 0.26 2.27
C ARG A 320 -1.36 0.25 3.74
N ALA A 321 -0.63 1.27 4.16
CA ALA A 321 -0.35 1.54 5.56
C ALA A 321 -1.63 1.89 6.33
N HIS A 322 -1.65 1.57 7.62
CA HIS A 322 -2.76 1.89 8.51
C HIS A 322 -2.29 2.80 9.63
N TRP A 323 -2.80 4.03 9.63
CA TRP A 323 -2.36 5.06 10.56
C TRP A 323 -3.30 5.27 11.76
N GLY A 324 -4.43 4.56 11.80
CA GLY A 324 -5.27 4.50 12.99
C GLY A 324 -4.58 3.81 14.16
N MET A 325 -4.74 4.36 15.37
CA MET A 325 -4.11 3.89 16.61
C MET A 325 -5.14 3.40 17.63
N GLY A 326 -4.73 2.49 18.49
CA GLY A 326 -5.58 1.80 19.47
C GLY A 326 -6.44 0.71 18.83
N PHE A 327 -6.86 -0.26 19.63
CA PHE A 327 -7.63 -1.43 19.17
C PHE A 327 -8.81 -1.03 18.27
N SER A 328 -9.64 -0.09 18.71
CA SER A 328 -10.87 0.31 18.01
C SER A 328 -10.64 0.85 16.59
N ASN A 329 -9.52 1.53 16.35
CA ASN A 329 -9.22 2.13 15.05
C ASN A 329 -8.33 1.22 14.21
N LEU A 330 -7.29 0.62 14.80
CA LEU A 330 -6.37 -0.25 14.07
C LEU A 330 -7.09 -1.49 13.54
N HIS A 331 -8.02 -2.05 14.30
CA HIS A 331 -8.79 -3.23 13.90
C HIS A 331 -10.09 -2.84 13.17
N ASN A 332 -10.10 -1.72 12.44
CA ASN A 332 -11.28 -1.36 11.67
C ASN A 332 -10.97 -0.48 10.45
N GLY A 333 -11.94 -0.37 9.53
CA GLY A 333 -11.89 0.61 8.44
C GLY A 333 -10.93 0.31 7.28
N MET A 334 -10.41 -0.92 7.18
CA MET A 334 -9.64 -1.38 6.01
C MET A 334 -8.55 -0.39 5.56
N ALA A 335 -7.76 0.14 6.51
CA ALA A 335 -6.72 1.15 6.26
C ALA A 335 -7.24 2.40 5.52
N GLY A 336 -8.33 2.95 6.04
CA GLY A 336 -8.95 4.18 5.53
C GLY A 336 -9.72 4.00 4.22
N LEU A 337 -9.93 2.76 3.75
CA LEU A 337 -10.84 2.49 2.63
C LEU A 337 -12.31 2.42 3.07
N VAL A 338 -12.57 2.14 4.33
CA VAL A 338 -13.91 2.09 4.89
C VAL A 338 -13.91 2.92 6.17
N ASN A 339 -14.98 3.67 6.40
CA ASN A 339 -15.23 4.38 7.64
C ASN A 339 -16.46 3.79 8.33
N PHE A 340 -16.65 4.18 9.59
CA PHE A 340 -17.74 3.66 10.40
C PHE A 340 -18.26 4.69 11.40
N GLU A 341 -19.55 4.59 11.71
CA GLU A 341 -20.23 5.32 12.76
C GLU A 341 -21.10 4.33 13.56
N GLY A 342 -20.71 4.08 14.81
CA GLY A 342 -21.28 2.97 15.57
C GLY A 342 -21.08 1.64 14.84
N THR A 343 -22.17 0.99 14.43
CA THR A 343 -22.15 -0.27 13.66
C THR A 343 -22.34 -0.08 12.15
N ARG A 344 -22.59 1.16 11.68
CA ARG A 344 -22.74 1.46 10.26
C ARG A 344 -21.37 1.61 9.61
N TYR A 345 -21.14 0.86 8.54
CA TYR A 345 -19.95 0.99 7.68
C TYR A 345 -20.29 1.70 6.37
N PHE A 346 -19.38 2.53 5.89
CA PHE A 346 -19.54 3.27 4.65
C PHE A 346 -18.20 3.48 3.91
N PRO A 347 -18.20 3.59 2.57
CA PRO A 347 -16.97 3.76 1.82
C PRO A 347 -16.33 5.14 2.09
N SER A 348 -15.00 5.18 2.20
CA SER A 348 -14.27 6.46 2.11
C SER A 348 -14.15 6.92 0.65
N ALA A 349 -13.64 8.13 0.42
CA ALA A 349 -13.40 8.62 -0.95
C ALA A 349 -12.47 7.68 -1.75
N GLN A 350 -11.44 7.13 -1.10
CA GLN A 350 -10.47 6.25 -1.75
C GLN A 350 -11.07 4.88 -2.11
N TRP A 351 -12.09 4.41 -1.38
CA TRP A 351 -12.79 3.17 -1.72
C TRP A 351 -13.25 3.14 -3.17
N TYR A 352 -13.79 4.25 -3.67
CA TYR A 352 -14.30 4.33 -5.04
C TYR A 352 -13.21 4.21 -6.08
N VAL A 353 -11.99 4.71 -5.81
CA VAL A 353 -10.82 4.50 -6.67
C VAL A 353 -10.47 3.02 -6.74
N TYR A 354 -10.41 2.33 -5.59
CA TYR A 354 -10.12 0.90 -5.55
C TYR A 354 -11.23 0.06 -6.18
N ASN A 355 -12.50 0.48 -6.00
CA ASN A 355 -13.63 -0.18 -6.61
C ASN A 355 -13.61 -0.07 -8.14
N TYR A 356 -13.32 1.13 -8.67
CA TYR A 356 -13.14 1.32 -10.10
C TYR A 356 -11.93 0.52 -10.63
N TYR A 357 -10.81 0.55 -9.93
CA TYR A 357 -9.61 -0.21 -10.27
C TYR A 357 -9.87 -1.72 -10.31
N ALA A 358 -10.63 -2.27 -9.36
CA ALA A 358 -10.92 -3.69 -9.30
C ALA A 358 -12.00 -4.15 -10.29
N ASN A 359 -13.04 -3.33 -10.53
CA ASN A 359 -14.25 -3.79 -11.22
C ASN A 359 -14.40 -3.20 -12.63
N SER A 360 -13.85 -2.01 -12.89
CA SER A 360 -13.97 -1.35 -14.20
C SER A 360 -12.74 -1.56 -15.08
N MET A 361 -11.55 -1.61 -14.48
CA MET A 361 -10.29 -1.77 -15.22
C MET A 361 -9.99 -3.25 -15.46
N THR A 362 -10.63 -3.82 -16.49
CA THR A 362 -10.60 -5.25 -16.83
C THR A 362 -9.96 -5.50 -18.20
N GLY A 363 -9.86 -6.78 -18.61
CA GLY A 363 -9.21 -7.19 -19.85
C GLY A 363 -7.70 -7.31 -19.68
N ASN A 364 -6.93 -6.62 -20.53
CA ASN A 364 -5.47 -6.58 -20.48
C ASN A 364 -4.99 -5.22 -19.99
N ARG A 365 -4.00 -5.22 -19.10
CA ARG A 365 -3.11 -4.08 -18.90
C ARG A 365 -2.43 -3.75 -20.21
N VAL A 366 -2.18 -2.48 -20.42
CA VAL A 366 -1.37 -2.00 -21.55
C VAL A 366 -0.12 -1.32 -21.02
N ALA A 367 0.92 -1.25 -21.85
CA ALA A 367 2.14 -0.57 -21.46
C ALA A 367 1.87 0.92 -21.18
N THR A 368 2.34 1.40 -20.02
CA THR A 368 2.28 2.81 -19.64
C THR A 368 3.63 3.34 -19.19
N THR A 369 3.80 4.66 -19.27
CA THR A 369 4.90 5.38 -18.64
C THR A 369 4.37 6.55 -17.84
N ALA A 370 5.00 6.83 -16.69
CA ALA A 370 4.78 8.06 -15.94
C ALA A 370 5.18 9.30 -16.76
N SER A 371 4.84 10.49 -16.23
CA SER A 371 5.49 11.73 -16.62
C SER A 371 7.01 11.67 -16.41
N GLY A 372 7.75 12.50 -17.15
CA GLY A 372 9.23 12.50 -17.08
C GLY A 372 9.81 12.82 -15.70
N ASP A 373 9.06 13.56 -14.86
CA ASP A 373 9.42 13.84 -13.47
C ASP A 373 8.94 12.76 -12.47
N GLY A 374 8.21 11.74 -12.93
CA GLY A 374 7.67 10.66 -12.11
C GLY A 374 6.52 11.05 -11.17
N MET A 375 6.00 12.28 -11.28
CA MET A 375 4.98 12.79 -10.34
C MET A 375 3.55 12.52 -10.80
N PHE A 376 3.32 12.34 -12.10
CA PHE A 376 2.01 12.03 -12.66
C PHE A 376 2.02 10.64 -13.28
N GLU A 377 1.06 9.83 -12.88
CA GLU A 377 0.99 8.42 -13.22
C GLU A 377 -0.28 8.05 -13.96
N VAL A 378 -0.16 7.07 -14.85
CA VAL A 378 -1.28 6.51 -15.60
C VAL A 378 -1.26 4.99 -15.55
N PHE A 379 -2.40 4.42 -15.22
CA PHE A 379 -2.69 3.00 -15.36
C PHE A 379 -3.80 2.83 -16.40
N ALA A 380 -3.69 1.83 -17.27
CA ALA A 380 -4.65 1.64 -18.33
C ALA A 380 -4.89 0.17 -18.62
N THR A 381 -6.14 -0.15 -19.00
CA THR A 381 -6.54 -1.47 -19.44
C THR A 381 -7.42 -1.38 -20.69
N ARG A 382 -7.48 -2.47 -21.46
CA ARG A 382 -8.43 -2.65 -22.55
C ARG A 382 -8.83 -4.11 -22.75
N GLY A 383 -10.02 -4.32 -23.27
CA GLY A 383 -10.43 -5.54 -23.98
C GLY A 383 -10.16 -5.43 -25.49
N SER A 384 -10.96 -6.14 -26.27
CA SER A 384 -10.87 -6.19 -27.74
C SER A 384 -11.64 -5.08 -28.46
N SER A 385 -12.54 -4.38 -27.77
CA SER A 385 -13.39 -3.32 -28.33
C SER A 385 -12.93 -1.92 -27.93
N LYS A 386 -13.29 -0.90 -28.70
CA LYS A 386 -12.93 0.51 -28.40
C LYS A 386 -13.47 0.99 -27.04
N ASP A 387 -14.69 0.61 -26.71
CA ASP A 387 -15.42 1.02 -25.49
C ASP A 387 -14.94 0.30 -24.22
N SER A 388 -13.97 -0.60 -24.34
CA SER A 388 -13.35 -1.30 -23.21
C SER A 388 -12.12 -0.59 -22.63
N VAL A 389 -11.63 0.47 -23.29
CA VAL A 389 -10.45 1.21 -22.81
C VAL A 389 -10.79 1.99 -21.55
N ARG A 390 -10.00 1.79 -20.50
CA ARG A 390 -10.08 2.54 -19.24
C ARG A 390 -8.69 3.04 -18.90
N ILE A 391 -8.58 4.33 -18.60
CA ILE A 391 -7.35 4.98 -18.15
C ILE A 391 -7.66 5.62 -16.79
N LEU A 392 -6.79 5.42 -15.81
CA LEU A 392 -6.89 5.99 -14.46
C LEU A 392 -5.61 6.78 -14.18
N THR A 393 -5.75 8.02 -13.74
CA THR A 393 -4.62 8.95 -13.59
C THR A 393 -4.55 9.57 -12.21
N GLY A 394 -3.33 9.72 -11.70
CA GLY A 394 -3.07 10.26 -10.37
C GLY A 394 -1.82 11.13 -10.33
N LEU A 395 -1.96 12.30 -9.73
CA LEU A 395 -0.83 13.17 -9.39
C LEU A 395 -0.34 12.84 -7.99
N ARG A 396 0.97 12.83 -7.79
CA ARG A 396 1.54 12.70 -6.45
C ARG A 396 1.26 13.98 -5.65
N PRO A 397 0.48 13.96 -4.56
CA PRO A 397 -0.07 15.20 -4.02
C PRO A 397 0.95 16.20 -3.49
N LYS A 398 2.13 15.73 -3.04
CA LYS A 398 3.22 16.58 -2.54
C LYS A 398 3.67 17.69 -3.50
N VAL A 399 3.40 17.57 -4.80
CA VAL A 399 3.86 18.56 -5.80
C VAL A 399 2.86 19.68 -6.07
N GLY A 400 1.70 19.66 -5.40
CA GLY A 400 0.59 20.59 -5.62
C GLY A 400 -0.07 20.39 -6.98
N VAL A 401 -1.05 21.23 -7.31
CA VAL A 401 -1.75 21.18 -8.60
C VAL A 401 -0.81 21.50 -9.75
N ARG A 402 -0.73 20.59 -10.73
CA ARG A 402 0.05 20.73 -11.96
C ARG A 402 -0.70 20.14 -13.14
N THR A 403 -0.43 20.68 -14.33
CA THR A 403 -1.00 20.17 -15.59
C THR A 403 -0.06 19.15 -16.21
N TYR A 404 -0.57 18.01 -16.65
CA TYR A 404 0.20 16.99 -17.38
C TYR A 404 -0.54 16.55 -18.63
N ASP A 405 0.21 16.14 -19.66
CA ASP A 405 -0.36 15.50 -20.84
C ASP A 405 -0.49 14.00 -20.64
N VAL A 406 -1.57 13.43 -21.19
CA VAL A 406 -1.74 12.00 -21.43
C VAL A 406 -1.70 11.76 -22.92
N ARG A 407 -0.68 11.03 -23.39
CA ARG A 407 -0.56 10.60 -24.78
C ARG A 407 -0.99 9.15 -24.91
N VAL A 408 -2.03 8.89 -25.69
CA VAL A 408 -2.52 7.54 -25.98
C VAL A 408 -2.15 7.18 -27.41
N THR A 409 -1.43 6.08 -27.59
CA THR A 409 -0.97 5.58 -28.89
C THR A 409 -1.50 4.16 -29.17
N GLY A 410 -1.39 3.72 -30.42
CA GLY A 410 -1.79 2.36 -30.82
C GLY A 410 -3.30 2.19 -30.92
N LEU A 411 -4.01 3.25 -31.30
CA LEU A 411 -5.48 3.29 -31.42
C LEU A 411 -5.99 2.34 -32.52
N SER A 412 -5.22 2.18 -33.59
CA SER A 412 -5.45 1.28 -34.71
C SER A 412 -5.55 -0.19 -34.30
N ALA A 413 -4.92 -0.57 -33.18
CA ALA A 413 -5.05 -1.91 -32.59
C ALA A 413 -6.46 -2.21 -32.03
N LEU A 414 -7.34 -1.21 -32.00
CA LEU A 414 -8.76 -1.30 -31.68
C LEU A 414 -9.66 -0.83 -32.84
N GLY A 415 -9.09 -0.64 -34.04
CA GLY A 415 -9.83 -0.13 -35.20
C GLY A 415 -10.28 1.33 -35.07
N ILE A 416 -9.68 2.10 -34.16
CA ILE A 416 -10.03 3.49 -33.93
C ILE A 416 -9.28 4.38 -34.95
N SER A 417 -10.03 5.13 -35.76
CA SER A 417 -9.50 6.08 -36.74
C SER A 417 -10.41 7.31 -36.86
N GLY A 418 -9.85 8.45 -37.28
CA GLY A 418 -10.58 9.71 -37.43
C GLY A 418 -10.83 10.41 -36.10
N SER A 419 -11.69 9.86 -35.25
CA SER A 419 -11.98 10.41 -33.92
C SER A 419 -12.30 9.33 -32.88
N VAL A 420 -12.17 9.70 -31.61
CA VAL A 420 -12.58 8.88 -30.46
C VAL A 420 -13.27 9.77 -29.43
N GLN A 421 -14.33 9.26 -28.83
CA GLN A 421 -15.02 9.93 -27.74
C GLN A 421 -14.52 9.40 -26.40
N ILE A 422 -14.27 10.31 -25.46
CA ILE A 422 -13.76 9.97 -24.14
C ILE A 422 -14.67 10.58 -23.08
N ARG A 423 -15.27 9.71 -22.25
CA ARG A 423 -15.95 10.11 -21.02
C ARG A 423 -14.92 10.34 -19.93
N THR A 424 -15.07 11.43 -19.19
CA THR A 424 -14.22 11.72 -18.02
C THR A 424 -14.99 11.50 -16.73
N LYS A 425 -14.42 10.75 -15.79
CA LYS A 425 -14.94 10.59 -14.43
C LYS A 425 -13.97 11.20 -13.43
N ARG A 426 -14.50 11.99 -12.49
CA ARG A 426 -13.74 12.61 -11.39
C ARG A 426 -13.96 11.86 -10.08
N PHE A 427 -12.86 11.53 -9.41
CA PHE A 427 -12.85 10.98 -8.06
C PHE A 427 -12.49 12.11 -7.08
N THR A 428 -13.51 12.79 -6.58
CA THR A 428 -13.34 13.86 -5.59
C THR A 428 -12.86 13.29 -4.28
N HIS A 429 -11.78 13.85 -3.73
CA HIS A 429 -11.34 13.51 -2.39
C HIS A 429 -12.12 14.35 -1.37
N LEU A 430 -12.62 13.67 -0.35
CA LEU A 430 -13.12 14.25 0.89
C LEU A 430 -12.18 13.82 2.02
N ASP A 431 -12.23 14.50 3.16
CA ASP A 431 -11.42 14.11 4.31
C ASP A 431 -11.58 12.62 4.65
N TRP A 432 -10.49 12.02 5.12
CA TRP A 432 -10.34 10.57 5.32
C TRP A 432 -11.38 9.93 6.25
N TRP A 433 -12.07 10.68 7.12
CA TRP A 433 -13.14 10.18 8.01
C TRP A 433 -14.56 10.35 7.45
N LEU A 434 -14.72 11.03 6.31
CA LEU A 434 -16.03 11.29 5.72
C LEU A 434 -16.50 10.14 4.82
N GLU A 435 -17.81 10.06 4.62
CA GLU A 435 -18.41 9.18 3.62
C GLU A 435 -18.09 9.70 2.22
N GLY A 436 -17.43 8.87 1.42
CA GLY A 436 -17.07 9.19 0.05
C GLY A 436 -18.29 9.24 -0.87
N THR A 437 -18.15 9.97 -1.97
CA THR A 437 -19.15 10.00 -3.04
C THR A 437 -18.70 9.18 -4.25
N ALA A 438 -19.68 8.64 -4.97
CA ALA A 438 -19.41 7.98 -6.24
C ALA A 438 -18.74 8.95 -7.25
N PRO A 439 -17.95 8.43 -8.20
CA PRO A 439 -17.26 9.28 -9.17
C PRO A 439 -18.26 10.11 -9.99
N THR A 440 -17.96 11.41 -10.17
CA THR A 440 -18.79 12.32 -10.97
C THR A 440 -18.47 12.15 -12.46
N ASP A 441 -19.47 11.94 -13.30
CA ASP A 441 -19.32 12.01 -14.76
C ASP A 441 -19.23 13.48 -15.19
N LEU A 442 -18.13 13.86 -15.84
CA LEU A 442 -17.87 15.20 -16.34
C LEU A 442 -18.23 15.36 -17.83
N GLY A 443 -18.81 14.33 -18.44
CA GLY A 443 -19.25 14.34 -19.83
C GLY A 443 -18.22 13.74 -20.78
N VAL A 444 -18.53 13.86 -22.07
CA VAL A 444 -17.82 13.21 -23.17
C VAL A 444 -17.21 14.26 -24.08
N VAL A 445 -15.93 14.09 -24.42
CA VAL A 445 -15.20 14.95 -25.37
C VAL A 445 -14.71 14.12 -26.55
N THR A 446 -14.85 14.67 -27.76
CA THR A 446 -14.32 14.06 -28.99
C THR A 446 -12.89 14.52 -29.23
N HIS A 447 -11.98 13.57 -29.44
CA HIS A 447 -10.60 13.81 -29.80
C HIS A 447 -10.34 13.34 -31.23
N THR A 448 -9.73 14.20 -32.04
CA THR A 448 -9.27 13.83 -33.39
C THR A 448 -8.03 12.95 -33.29
N VAL A 449 -8.07 11.80 -33.96
CA VAL A 449 -6.95 10.87 -34.06
C VAL A 449 -6.02 11.33 -35.16
N SER A 450 -4.74 11.47 -34.84
CA SER A 450 -3.69 11.81 -35.80
C SER A 450 -2.47 10.95 -35.54
N ASN A 451 -1.86 10.37 -36.58
CA ASN A 451 -0.69 9.49 -36.47
C ASN A 451 -0.85 8.36 -35.44
N ASP A 452 -2.03 7.70 -35.45
CA ASP A 452 -2.37 6.61 -34.53
C ASP A 452 -2.32 6.98 -33.04
N GLN A 453 -2.54 8.25 -32.72
CA GLN A 453 -2.51 8.75 -31.35
C GLN A 453 -3.52 9.88 -31.10
N ILE A 454 -3.76 10.12 -29.81
CA ILE A 454 -4.39 11.33 -29.26
C ILE A 454 -3.53 11.86 -28.12
N THR A 455 -3.66 13.14 -27.82
CA THR A 455 -3.10 13.74 -26.61
C THR A 455 -4.12 14.69 -26.01
N PHE A 456 -4.27 14.65 -24.70
CA PHE A 456 -5.09 15.57 -23.92
C PHE A 456 -4.40 15.88 -22.61
N PHE A 457 -4.74 17.01 -21.99
CA PHE A 457 -4.15 17.41 -20.72
C PHE A 457 -5.09 17.08 -19.56
N VAL A 458 -4.50 16.91 -18.37
CA VAL A 458 -5.17 16.76 -17.09
C VAL A 458 -4.65 17.84 -16.17
N THR A 459 -5.54 18.74 -15.72
CA THR A 459 -5.30 19.61 -14.58
C THR A 459 -6.25 19.17 -13.48
N PRO A 460 -5.77 18.66 -12.35
CA PRO A 460 -6.67 18.23 -11.29
C PRO A 460 -7.25 19.45 -10.56
N ASP A 461 -8.50 19.33 -10.11
CA ASP A 461 -9.22 20.39 -9.37
C ASP A 461 -8.46 20.79 -8.09
N ASN A 462 -7.83 19.80 -7.45
CA ASN A 462 -6.86 19.93 -6.37
C ASN A 462 -5.86 18.76 -6.42
N GLU A 463 -4.81 18.82 -5.63
CA GLU A 463 -3.73 17.82 -5.59
C GLU A 463 -4.18 16.41 -5.15
N PHE A 464 -5.39 16.26 -4.59
CA PHE A 464 -5.92 14.99 -4.09
C PHE A 464 -6.88 14.29 -5.06
N THR A 465 -7.28 14.98 -6.13
CA THR A 465 -8.30 14.49 -7.09
C THR A 465 -7.69 13.56 -8.13
N ALA A 466 -8.35 12.42 -8.36
CA ALA A 466 -8.00 11.50 -9.45
C ALA A 466 -9.04 11.55 -10.57
N TYR A 467 -8.65 11.14 -11.77
CA TYR A 467 -9.53 11.08 -12.94
C TYR A 467 -9.44 9.73 -13.62
N ALA A 468 -10.56 9.28 -14.17
CA ALA A 468 -10.58 8.21 -15.14
C ALA A 468 -11.12 8.69 -16.48
N PHE A 469 -10.61 8.09 -17.54
CA PHE A 469 -10.98 8.34 -18.92
C PHE A 469 -11.46 7.02 -19.52
N GLU A 470 -12.69 7.00 -20.01
CA GLU A 470 -13.32 5.84 -20.61
C GLU A 470 -13.56 6.15 -22.09
N PHE A 471 -13.04 5.32 -22.98
CA PHE A 471 -13.43 5.45 -24.39
C PHE A 471 -14.88 5.02 -24.51
N VAL A 472 -15.66 5.76 -25.31
CA VAL A 472 -17.09 5.51 -25.48
C VAL A 472 -17.48 5.49 -26.95
N GLY A 473 -18.57 4.76 -27.22
CA GLY A 473 -19.19 4.63 -28.52
C GLY A 473 -18.91 3.31 -29.19
#